data_AF-A0A5N9AB82-F1
#
_entry.id   AF-A0A5N9AB82-F1
#
_cell.length_a   1.000
_cell.length_b   1.000
_cell.length_c   1.000
_cell.angle_alpha   90.00
_cell.angle_beta   90.00
_cell.angle_gamma   90.00
#
_symmetry.space_group_name_H-M   'P 1'
#
loop_
_entity.id
_entity.type
_entity.pdbx_description
1 polymer ?
#
loop_
_entity_poly.entity_id
_entity_poly.type
_entity_poly.pdbx_seq_one_letter_code
_entity_poly.pdbx_strand_id
1 'polypeptide(L)'
;MESKKQSFLNLGNKKLHLHGSYLRYKNSDSENIEFLISKITSISVKRLEKQYKNLLWAFTGFFFSLVSWYFLDNNLLSNILSVLSFFGGAFYFISYFIFSSYFKLVIETQRLDVSIEFPPQKKNSVTKFVQFIKETRNANMGIIN
;
A
#
# COMPACT_ATOMS: atom_id res chain seq x y z
N MET A 1 -5.22 -14.96 -32.29
CA MET A 1 -4.74 -13.72 -31.66
C MET A 1 -4.47 -14.03 -30.19
N GLU A 2 -3.28 -14.54 -29.88
CA GLU A 2 -2.93 -15.06 -28.56
C GLU A 2 -3.01 -13.95 -27.51
N SER A 3 -3.82 -14.15 -26.48
CA SER A 3 -3.85 -13.25 -25.34
C SER A 3 -2.46 -13.31 -24.68
N LYS A 4 -1.71 -12.21 -24.70
CA LYS A 4 -0.54 -12.01 -23.83
C LYS A 4 -1.01 -12.19 -22.38
N LYS A 5 -0.91 -13.40 -21.83
CA LYS A 5 -1.10 -13.67 -20.39
C LYS A 5 -0.22 -12.67 -19.66
N GLN A 6 -0.83 -11.75 -18.91
CA GLN A 6 -0.12 -10.65 -18.27
C GLN A 6 0.89 -11.20 -17.27
N SER A 7 2.13 -11.38 -17.70
CA SER A 7 3.26 -11.82 -16.89
C SER A 7 3.79 -10.72 -15.97
N PHE A 8 3.19 -9.53 -15.99
CA PHE A 8 3.63 -8.37 -15.24
C PHE A 8 2.47 -7.59 -14.63
N LEU A 9 2.70 -7.06 -13.44
CA LEU A 9 1.81 -6.18 -12.69
C LEU A 9 2.54 -4.87 -12.43
N ASN A 10 1.96 -3.78 -12.91
CA ASN A 10 2.51 -2.43 -12.73
C ASN A 10 1.67 -1.63 -11.72
N LEU A 11 2.32 -1.16 -10.67
CA LEU A 11 1.76 -0.41 -9.55
C LEU A 11 2.60 0.87 -9.34
N GLY A 12 2.43 1.83 -10.25
CA GLY A 12 3.20 3.08 -10.24
C GLY A 12 4.68 2.84 -10.52
N ASN A 13 5.54 3.15 -9.54
CA ASN A 13 6.99 2.93 -9.60
C ASN A 13 7.40 1.48 -9.30
N LYS A 14 6.45 0.64 -8.88
CA LYS A 14 6.68 -0.75 -8.49
C LYS A 14 6.18 -1.67 -9.59
N LYS A 15 7.05 -2.54 -10.10
CA LYS A 15 6.74 -3.54 -11.12
C LYS A 15 7.06 -4.93 -10.62
N LEU A 16 6.05 -5.80 -10.65
CA LEU A 16 6.22 -7.23 -10.45
C LEU A 16 6.19 -7.91 -11.81
N HIS A 17 7.11 -8.82 -12.06
CA HIS A 17 7.09 -9.63 -13.27
C HIS A 17 7.53 -11.06 -12.99
N LEU A 18 6.86 -12.00 -13.64
CA LEU A 18 7.23 -13.40 -13.64
C LEU A 18 8.20 -13.66 -14.79
N HIS A 19 9.36 -14.21 -14.47
CA HIS A 19 10.37 -14.64 -15.43
C HIS A 19 10.76 -16.08 -15.13
N GLY A 20 10.15 -17.02 -15.87
CA GLY A 20 10.27 -18.46 -15.59
C GLY A 20 9.76 -18.79 -14.19
N SER A 21 10.62 -19.40 -13.38
CA SER A 21 10.31 -19.80 -11.98
C SER A 21 10.56 -18.69 -10.95
N TYR A 22 10.96 -17.48 -11.39
CA TYR A 22 11.29 -16.36 -10.52
C TYR A 22 10.21 -15.28 -10.59
N LEU A 23 9.85 -14.75 -9.42
CA LEU A 23 9.10 -13.51 -9.28
C LEU A 23 10.10 -12.38 -9.01
N ARG A 24 10.12 -11.41 -9.91
CA ARG A 24 11.01 -10.26 -9.87
C ARG A 24 10.24 -9.01 -9.50
N TYR A 25 10.66 -8.37 -8.43
CA TYR A 25 10.16 -7.09 -7.96
C TYR A 25 11.19 -6.01 -8.32
N LYS A 26 10.79 -5.12 -9.24
CA LYS A 26 11.56 -3.94 -9.63
C LYS A 26 10.90 -2.71 -9.03
N ASN A 27 11.65 -1.97 -8.22
CA ASN A 27 11.26 -0.67 -7.72
C ASN A 27 12.17 0.36 -8.39
N SER A 28 11.63 1.49 -8.84
CA SER A 28 12.46 2.54 -9.44
C SER A 28 13.55 3.05 -8.49
N ASP A 29 13.30 2.97 -7.18
CA ASP A 29 14.12 3.60 -6.14
C ASP A 29 14.96 2.58 -5.33
N SER A 30 14.89 1.28 -5.64
CA SER A 30 15.65 0.24 -4.91
C SER A 30 16.12 -0.88 -5.81
N GLU A 31 17.07 -1.68 -5.32
CA GLU A 31 17.55 -2.86 -6.05
C GLU A 31 16.41 -3.80 -6.44
N ASN A 32 16.60 -4.47 -7.59
CA ASN A 32 15.66 -5.48 -8.05
C ASN A 32 15.75 -6.69 -7.13
N ILE A 33 14.62 -7.07 -6.53
CA ILE A 33 14.54 -8.25 -5.67
C ILE A 33 14.00 -9.40 -6.52
N GLU A 34 14.74 -10.49 -6.59
CA GLU A 34 14.32 -11.70 -7.30
C GLU A 34 14.16 -12.84 -6.29
N PHE A 35 13.02 -13.53 -6.32
CA PHE A 35 12.79 -14.69 -5.48
C PHE A 35 12.04 -15.78 -6.22
N LEU A 36 12.32 -17.02 -5.84
CA LEU A 36 11.80 -18.21 -6.51
C LEU A 36 10.37 -18.47 -6.05
N ILE A 37 9.45 -18.69 -7.00
CA ILE A 37 8.00 -18.82 -6.72
C ILE A 37 7.71 -19.98 -5.78
N SER A 38 8.50 -21.07 -5.84
CA SER A 38 8.32 -22.22 -4.95
C SER A 38 8.63 -21.93 -3.49
N LYS A 39 9.42 -20.88 -3.21
CA LYS A 39 9.77 -20.43 -1.85
C LYS A 39 8.74 -19.48 -1.24
N ILE A 40 7.70 -19.11 -1.99
CA ILE A 40 6.60 -18.30 -1.48
C ILE A 40 5.79 -19.16 -0.52
N THR A 41 5.73 -18.77 0.75
CA THR A 41 4.94 -19.46 1.77
C THR A 41 3.48 -19.04 1.62
N SER A 42 3.21 -17.74 1.51
CA SER A 42 1.87 -17.19 1.41
C SER A 42 1.78 -15.99 0.45
N ILE A 43 0.60 -15.80 -0.15
CA ILE A 43 0.26 -14.58 -0.90
C ILE A 43 -1.11 -14.13 -0.43
N SER A 44 -1.18 -12.90 0.10
CA SER A 44 -2.42 -12.32 0.59
C SER A 44 -2.63 -10.90 0.11
N VAL A 45 -3.88 -10.55 -0.15
CA VAL A 45 -4.32 -9.18 -0.42
C VAL A 45 -5.12 -8.73 0.79
N LYS A 46 -4.56 -7.79 1.56
CA LYS A 46 -5.17 -7.25 2.77
C LYS A 46 -5.55 -5.79 2.55
N ARG A 47 -6.50 -5.27 3.31
CA ARG A 47 -6.75 -3.82 3.35
C ARG A 47 -5.60 -3.15 4.11
N LEU A 48 -5.27 -1.92 3.75
CA LEU A 48 -4.22 -1.19 4.47
C LEU A 48 -4.70 -0.83 5.87
N GLU A 49 -4.10 -1.46 6.88
CA GLU A 49 -4.41 -1.22 8.30
C GLU A 49 -3.69 0.04 8.81
N LYS A 50 -4.04 0.48 10.03
CA LYS A 50 -3.44 1.65 10.73
C LYS A 50 -3.73 3.03 10.17
N GLN A 51 -4.61 3.16 9.17
CA GLN A 51 -5.05 4.48 8.67
C GLN A 51 -5.82 5.29 9.73
N TYR A 52 -6.47 4.62 10.68
CA TYR A 52 -7.17 5.28 11.79
C TYR A 52 -6.25 6.16 12.65
N LYS A 53 -4.94 5.88 12.69
CA LYS A 53 -3.95 6.76 13.33
C LYS A 53 -3.96 8.15 12.70
N ASN A 54 -4.07 8.25 11.38
CA ASN A 54 -4.16 9.54 10.68
C ASN A 54 -5.46 10.26 11.05
N LEU A 55 -6.57 9.54 11.21
CA LEU A 55 -7.82 10.13 11.66
C LEU A 55 -7.72 10.68 13.10
N LEU A 56 -7.07 9.96 14.01
CA LEU A 56 -6.80 10.42 15.38
C LEU A 56 -5.94 11.70 15.39
N TRP A 57 -4.89 11.75 14.58
CA TRP A 57 -4.07 12.95 14.44
C TRP A 57 -4.84 14.12 13.83
N ALA A 58 -5.73 13.84 12.87
CA ALA A 58 -6.62 14.86 12.30
C ALA A 58 -7.51 15.48 13.37
N PHE A 59 -8.19 14.64 14.16
CA PHE A 59 -9.02 15.09 15.29
C PHE A 59 -8.20 15.89 16.31
N THR A 60 -7.00 15.43 16.62
CA THR A 60 -6.10 16.13 17.56
C THR A 60 -5.75 17.52 17.03
N GLY A 61 -5.36 17.65 15.76
CA GLY A 61 -5.03 18.93 15.14
C GLY A 61 -6.22 19.90 15.10
N PHE A 62 -7.41 19.42 14.75
CA PHE A 62 -8.62 20.25 14.77
C PHE A 62 -9.03 20.66 16.19
N PHE A 63 -8.91 19.75 17.15
CA PHE A 63 -9.19 20.06 18.55
C PHE A 63 -8.21 21.13 19.08
N PHE A 64 -6.92 20.99 18.81
CA PHE A 64 -5.92 22.01 19.19
C PHE A 64 -6.17 23.35 18.50
N SER A 65 -6.61 23.36 17.24
CA SER A 65 -6.99 24.60 16.55
C SER A 65 -8.17 25.28 17.24
N LEU A 66 -9.23 24.53 17.56
CA LEU A 66 -10.40 25.06 18.27
C LEU A 66 -10.05 25.59 19.66
N VAL A 67 -9.27 24.83 20.44
CA VAL A 67 -8.83 25.27 21.77
C VAL A 67 -7.97 26.52 21.67
N SER A 68 -7.04 26.55 20.71
CA SER A 68 -6.17 27.70 20.52
C SER A 68 -6.92 28.94 20.04
N TRP A 69 -8.00 28.77 19.29
CA TRP A 69 -8.81 29.89 18.83
C TRP A 69 -9.77 30.40 19.91
N TYR A 70 -10.34 29.51 20.73
CA TYR A 70 -11.37 29.87 21.71
C TYR A 70 -10.81 30.30 23.07
N PHE A 71 -9.74 29.65 23.55
CA PHE A 71 -9.24 29.84 24.93
C PHE A 71 -7.98 30.71 25.02
N LEU A 72 -7.18 30.84 23.97
CA LEU A 72 -5.99 31.69 24.00
C LEU A 72 -6.37 33.13 23.63
N ASP A 73 -5.68 34.07 24.26
CA ASP A 73 -5.80 35.49 23.90
C ASP A 73 -5.52 35.70 22.42
N ASN A 74 -6.19 36.70 21.86
CA ASN A 74 -6.11 37.03 20.43
C ASN A 74 -4.77 37.74 20.11
N ASN A 75 -3.69 36.98 20.18
CA ASN A 75 -2.33 37.41 19.90
C ASN A 75 -1.79 36.71 18.64
N LEU A 76 -0.72 37.25 18.06
CA LEU A 76 -0.16 36.72 16.81
C LEU A 76 0.22 35.23 16.94
N LEU A 77 0.74 34.83 18.11
CA LEU A 77 1.29 33.50 18.35
C LEU A 77 0.18 32.44 18.48
N SER A 78 -0.92 32.75 19.17
CA SER A 78 -2.09 31.87 19.28
C SER A 78 -2.79 31.69 17.94
N ASN A 79 -2.87 32.77 17.14
CA ASN A 79 -3.41 32.71 15.79
C ASN A 79 -2.54 31.84 14.87
N ILE A 80 -1.22 31.99 14.92
CA ILE A 80 -0.29 31.10 14.17
C ILE A 80 -0.45 29.65 14.62
N LEU A 81 -0.50 29.40 15.93
CA LEU A 81 -0.65 28.05 16.49
C LEU A 81 -1.98 27.41 16.06
N SER A 82 -3.07 28.17 16.07
CA SER A 82 -4.37 27.70 15.62
C SER A 82 -4.37 27.34 14.14
N VAL A 83 -3.82 28.21 13.29
CA VAL A 83 -3.74 27.99 11.84
C VAL A 83 -2.85 26.78 11.51
N LEU A 84 -1.68 26.66 12.16
CA LEU A 84 -0.79 25.50 11.97
C LEU A 84 -1.46 24.20 12.42
N SER A 85 -2.17 24.22 13.55
CA SER A 85 -2.91 23.06 14.05
C SER A 85 -4.05 22.67 13.11
N PHE A 86 -4.75 23.64 12.53
CA PHE A 86 -5.78 23.41 11.53
C PHE A 86 -5.21 22.77 10.25
N PHE A 87 -4.11 23.30 9.73
CA PHE A 87 -3.44 22.73 8.55
C PHE A 87 -2.89 21.33 8.83
N GLY A 88 -2.32 21.09 10.00
CA GLY A 88 -1.91 19.76 10.44
C GLY A 88 -3.09 18.78 10.48
N GLY A 89 -4.21 19.21 11.08
CA GLY A 89 -5.45 18.44 11.11
C GLY A 89 -5.97 18.09 9.71
N ALA A 90 -6.05 19.09 8.83
CA ALA A 90 -6.48 18.94 7.45
C ALA A 90 -5.57 17.99 6.64
N PHE A 91 -4.25 18.11 6.81
CA PHE A 91 -3.28 17.23 6.14
C PHE A 91 -3.48 15.75 6.53
N TYR A 92 -3.61 15.47 7.83
CA TYR A 92 -3.87 14.11 8.31
C TYR A 92 -5.25 13.60 7.90
N PHE A 93 -6.25 14.48 7.83
CA PHE A 93 -7.60 14.14 7.39
C PHE A 93 -7.63 13.73 5.91
N ILE A 94 -6.99 14.53 5.05
CA ILE A 94 -6.85 14.22 3.63
C ILE A 94 -6.06 12.92 3.44
N SER A 95 -4.96 12.75 4.18
CA SER A 95 -4.16 11.52 4.16
C SER A 95 -5.00 10.29 4.53
N TYR A 96 -5.83 10.38 5.58
CA TYR A 96 -6.77 9.31 5.92
C TYR A 96 -7.72 9.01 4.76
N PHE A 97 -8.33 10.02 4.15
CA PHE A 97 -9.29 9.81 3.07
C PHE A 97 -8.65 9.10 1.86
N ILE A 98 -7.45 9.54 1.46
CA ILE A 98 -6.71 8.95 0.34
C ILE A 98 -6.34 7.48 0.65
N PHE A 99 -5.73 7.21 1.81
CA PHE A 99 -5.15 5.89 2.10
C PHE A 99 -6.12 4.89 2.76
N SER A 100 -7.28 5.32 3.29
CA SER A 100 -8.28 4.45 3.93
C SER A 100 -8.86 3.35 3.03
N SER A 101 -8.80 3.57 1.72
CA SER A 101 -9.31 2.67 0.69
C SER A 101 -8.22 1.83 0.03
N TYR A 102 -6.95 2.05 0.40
CA TYR A 102 -5.83 1.33 -0.20
C TYR A 102 -5.78 -0.12 0.29
N PHE A 103 -5.20 -0.94 -0.57
CA PHE A 103 -4.93 -2.34 -0.30
C PHE A 103 -3.42 -2.57 -0.29
N LYS A 104 -3.03 -3.69 0.31
CA LYS A 104 -1.66 -4.14 0.41
C LYS A 104 -1.58 -5.59 -0.05
N LEU A 105 -0.76 -5.83 -1.06
CA LEU A 105 -0.33 -7.16 -1.47
C LEU A 105 0.87 -7.55 -0.59
N VAL A 106 0.78 -8.68 0.08
CA VAL A 106 1.85 -9.24 0.89
C VAL A 106 2.22 -10.60 0.31
N ILE A 107 3.48 -10.74 -0.04
CA ILE A 107 4.09 -11.99 -0.52
C ILE A 107 5.11 -12.38 0.53
N GLU A 108 4.78 -13.40 1.31
CA GLU A 108 5.65 -13.92 2.34
C GLU A 108 6.53 -15.01 1.74
N THR A 109 7.81 -14.96 2.06
CA THR A 109 8.77 -16.01 1.68
C THR A 109 9.57 -16.43 2.91
N GLN A 110 10.27 -17.55 2.83
CA GLN A 110 11.10 -18.03 3.94
C GLN A 110 12.22 -17.07 4.39
N ARG A 111 12.59 -16.07 3.56
CA ARG A 111 13.73 -15.18 3.82
C ARG A 111 13.39 -13.70 3.73
N LEU A 112 12.40 -13.33 2.92
CA LEU A 112 12.11 -11.94 2.61
C LEU A 112 10.63 -11.74 2.29
N ASP A 113 9.99 -10.85 3.04
CA ASP A 113 8.60 -10.49 2.79
C ASP A 113 8.53 -9.26 1.89
N VAL A 114 7.84 -9.39 0.77
CA VAL A 114 7.60 -8.29 -0.16
C VAL A 114 6.20 -7.76 0.07
N SER A 115 6.09 -6.47 0.34
CA SER A 115 4.80 -5.84 0.57
C SER A 115 4.61 -4.58 -0.29
N ILE A 116 3.50 -4.54 -1.01
CA ILE A 116 3.23 -3.52 -2.04
C ILE A 116 1.82 -2.97 -1.83
N GLU A 117 1.75 -1.66 -1.64
CA GLU A 117 0.50 -0.93 -1.46
C GLU A 117 -0.03 -0.45 -2.81
N PHE A 118 -1.36 -0.47 -2.97
CA PHE A 118 -1.99 -0.08 -4.22
C PHE A 118 -3.41 0.47 -4.01
N PRO A 119 -3.87 1.35 -4.92
CA PRO A 119 -5.20 1.93 -4.85
C PRO A 119 -6.29 0.91 -5.20
N PRO A 120 -7.54 1.08 -4.69
CA PRO A 120 -8.64 0.13 -4.87
C PRO A 120 -8.95 -0.18 -6.35
N GLN A 121 -8.74 0.77 -7.25
CA GLN A 121 -8.93 0.64 -8.70
C GLN A 121 -8.10 -0.49 -9.32
N LYS A 122 -6.95 -0.84 -8.72
CA LYS A 122 -6.05 -1.89 -9.22
C LYS A 122 -6.34 -3.27 -8.62
N LYS A 123 -7.32 -3.40 -7.71
CA LYS A 123 -7.63 -4.66 -7.01
C LYS A 123 -7.89 -5.83 -7.94
N ASN A 124 -8.65 -5.64 -9.01
CA ASN A 124 -8.94 -6.71 -9.97
C ASN A 124 -7.69 -7.20 -10.70
N SER A 125 -6.82 -6.28 -11.15
CA SER A 125 -5.56 -6.63 -11.80
C SER A 125 -4.61 -7.38 -10.86
N VAL A 126 -4.52 -6.92 -9.61
CA VAL A 126 -3.70 -7.58 -8.58
C VAL A 126 -4.23 -8.98 -8.30
N THR A 127 -5.54 -9.14 -8.16
CA THR A 127 -6.16 -10.44 -7.88
C THR A 127 -5.91 -11.44 -9.02
N LYS A 128 -6.06 -11.00 -10.29
CA LYS A 128 -5.73 -11.82 -11.46
C LYS A 128 -4.26 -12.22 -11.48
N PHE A 129 -3.36 -11.30 -11.15
CA PHE A 129 -1.92 -11.59 -11.09
C PHE A 129 -1.57 -12.58 -9.97
N VAL A 130 -2.19 -12.45 -8.79
CA VAL A 130 -2.03 -13.41 -7.68
C VAL A 130 -2.51 -14.80 -8.09
N GLN A 131 -3.66 -14.88 -8.77
CA GLN A 131 -4.15 -16.16 -9.30
C GLN A 131 -3.17 -16.76 -10.30
N PHE A 132 -2.64 -15.96 -11.22
CA PHE A 132 -1.63 -16.41 -12.18
C PHE A 132 -0.35 -16.92 -11.51
N ILE A 133 0.13 -16.26 -10.43
CA ILE A 133 1.28 -16.77 -9.65
C ILE A 133 0.96 -18.12 -9.01
N LYS A 134 -0.25 -18.28 -8.44
CA LYS A 134 -0.67 -19.54 -7.80
C LYS A 134 -0.77 -20.69 -8.82
N GLU A 135 -1.36 -20.44 -9.98
CA GLU A 135 -1.42 -21.41 -11.08
C GLU A 135 -0.02 -21.83 -11.53
N THR A 136 0.90 -20.86 -11.71
CA THR A 136 2.29 -21.12 -12.08
C THR A 136 3.03 -21.92 -11.00
N ARG A 137 2.77 -21.63 -9.72
CA ARG A 137 3.35 -22.37 -8.58
C ARG A 137 2.88 -23.84 -8.60
N ASN A 138 1.59 -24.08 -8.78
CA ASN A 138 1.03 -25.43 -8.80
C ASN A 138 1.58 -26.26 -9.98
N ALA A 139 1.69 -25.65 -11.16
CA ALA A 139 2.29 -26.27 -12.33
C ALA A 139 3.76 -26.66 -12.08
N ASN A 140 4.54 -25.79 -11.44
CA ASN A 140 5.94 -26.05 -11.10
C ASN A 140 6.12 -27.08 -9.97
N MET A 141 5.09 -27.30 -9.14
CA MET A 141 5.08 -28.32 -8.08
C MET A 141 4.50 -29.66 -8.55
N GLY A 142 4.09 -29.77 -9.83
CA GLY A 142 3.52 -31.01 -10.38
C GLY A 142 2.13 -31.37 -9.83
N ILE A 143 1.43 -30.42 -9.18
CA ILE A 143 0.07 -30.66 -8.67
C ILE A 143 -0.90 -30.31 -9.80
N ILE A 144 -1.05 -31.25 -10.72
CA ILE A 144 -2.20 -31.32 -11.63
C ILE A 144 -3.28 -32.07 -10.86
N ASN A 145 -4.33 -31.36 -10.45
CA ASN A 145 -5.64 -31.96 -10.21
C ASN A 145 -6.66 -31.14 -10.99
#